data_AF-A0A8S4A051-F1
#
_entry.id   AF-A0A8S4A051-F1
#
_cell.length_a   1.000
_cell.length_b   1.000
_cell.length_c   1.000
_cell.angle_alpha   90.00
_cell.angle_beta   90.00
_cell.angle_gamma   90.00
#
_symmetry.space_group_name_H-M   'P 1'
#
loop_
_entity.id
_entity.type
_entity.pdbx_description
1 polymer ?
#
loop_
_entity_poly.entity_id
_entity_poly.type
_entity_poly.pdbx_seq_one_letter_code
_entity_poly.pdbx_strand_id
1 'polypeptide(L)'
;ENKVALSITMCHLVFKFVVSGLVRQLLECKTGTPRVVLDWGTYVRRVAPAGLVSSLDIGLSNWSFEMITISLYTMSKSTAVIFILMFSLFFKLEKFRWSLVAVVLFIFTGLFLFTFRSTQFELLGFSLVMTASALSGLRWTLAQILLQRGELGLHNPVDMMFHIQPWMMLSLFPLSALFEGDVVSTTEKYFRFSEWSVLLSSIGTILLGGFLGFMLEFSEYLLLFHTSSLTMSISGVFKESCILALAYLVNHDPMNAVNAIGLLVCLMGIVIHVVAKAVD
;
A
#
# COMPACT_ATOMS: atom_id res chain seq x y z
N GLU A 1 -11.41 -1.63 22.12
CA GLU A 1 -10.78 -0.81 21.06
C GLU A 1 -11.75 -0.73 19.90
N ASN A 2 -12.19 0.48 19.52
CA ASN A 2 -13.20 0.61 18.47
C ASN A 2 -12.51 0.54 17.10
N LYS A 3 -12.90 -0.49 16.36
CA LYS A 3 -12.47 -0.84 15.01
C LYS A 3 -13.04 0.16 13.99
N VAL A 4 -12.32 1.27 13.77
CA VAL A 4 -12.71 2.34 12.82
C VAL A 4 -11.62 2.56 11.74
N ALA A 5 -10.94 1.49 11.36
CA ALA A 5 -9.77 1.56 10.48
C ALA A 5 -10.12 2.05 9.08
N LEU A 6 -11.28 1.65 8.53
CA LEU A 6 -11.75 2.08 7.21
C LEU A 6 -12.11 3.57 7.22
N SER A 7 -12.72 4.05 8.30
CA SER A 7 -13.12 5.44 8.49
C SER A 7 -11.92 6.36 8.67
N ILE A 8 -10.92 5.95 9.45
CA ILE A 8 -9.63 6.66 9.55
C ILE A 8 -8.95 6.70 8.17
N THR A 9 -8.96 5.59 7.43
CA THR A 9 -8.42 5.54 6.07
C THR A 9 -9.14 6.52 5.16
N MET A 10 -10.47 6.63 5.24
CA MET A 10 -11.24 7.63 4.50
C MET A 10 -10.77 9.05 4.80
N CYS A 11 -10.59 9.40 6.07
CA CYS A 11 -10.04 10.70 6.47
C CYS A 11 -8.64 10.94 5.88
N HIS A 12 -7.77 9.93 5.88
CA HIS A 12 -6.46 10.04 5.24
C HIS A 12 -6.55 10.25 3.72
N LEU A 13 -7.51 9.61 3.02
CA LEU A 13 -7.71 9.82 1.58
C LEU A 13 -8.18 11.24 1.27
N VAL A 14 -9.11 11.77 2.07
CA VAL A 14 -9.56 13.18 1.98
C VAL A 14 -8.38 14.12 2.20
N PHE A 15 -7.59 13.88 3.26
CA PHE A 15 -6.40 14.69 3.55
C PHE A 15 -5.40 14.67 2.38
N LYS A 16 -5.10 13.48 1.85
CA LYS A 16 -4.20 13.30 0.69
C LYS A 16 -4.72 14.02 -0.56
N PHE A 17 -6.03 13.98 -0.81
CA PHE A 17 -6.65 14.71 -1.91
C PHE A 17 -6.49 16.23 -1.76
N VAL A 18 -6.77 16.77 -0.57
CA VAL A 18 -6.61 18.21 -0.30
C VAL A 18 -5.15 18.64 -0.42
N VAL A 19 -4.22 17.92 0.22
CA VAL A 19 -2.79 18.26 0.17
C VAL A 19 -2.22 18.13 -1.24
N SER A 20 -2.55 17.07 -1.98
CA SER A 20 -2.14 16.95 -3.38
C SER A 20 -2.72 18.08 -4.24
N GLY A 21 -3.97 18.48 -4.04
CA GLY A 21 -4.58 19.63 -4.71
C GLY A 21 -3.85 20.95 -4.43
N LEU A 22 -3.52 21.22 -3.16
CA LEU A 22 -2.76 22.41 -2.77
C LEU A 22 -1.35 22.40 -3.38
N VAL A 23 -0.65 21.27 -3.34
CA VAL A 23 0.68 21.15 -3.95
C VAL A 23 0.61 21.36 -5.46
N ARG A 24 -0.41 20.82 -6.14
CA ARG A 24 -0.62 21.05 -7.58
C ARG A 24 -0.83 22.53 -7.91
N GLN A 25 -1.68 23.22 -7.14
CA GLN A 25 -1.90 24.66 -7.31
C GLN A 25 -0.62 25.47 -7.08
N LEU A 26 0.13 25.18 -6.01
CA LEU A 26 1.41 25.84 -5.74
C LEU A 26 2.42 25.60 -6.87
N LEU A 27 2.47 24.37 -7.39
CA LEU A 27 3.34 24.01 -8.50
C LEU A 27 2.93 24.72 -9.80
N GLU A 28 1.64 24.86 -10.08
CA GLU A 28 1.12 25.62 -11.23
C GLU A 28 1.45 27.11 -11.13
N CYS A 29 1.26 27.72 -9.95
CA CYS A 29 1.64 29.12 -9.71
C CYS A 29 3.14 29.35 -9.88
N LYS A 30 3.99 28.38 -9.49
CA LYS A 30 5.45 28.50 -9.60
C LYS A 30 5.99 28.25 -11.01
N THR A 31 5.43 27.28 -11.74
CA THR A 31 5.93 26.93 -13.07
C THR A 31 5.22 27.67 -14.20
N GLY A 32 4.07 28.29 -13.93
CA GLY A 32 3.24 28.95 -14.95
C GLY A 32 2.64 27.99 -15.98
N THR A 33 2.77 26.68 -15.77
CA THR A 33 2.30 25.63 -16.68
C THR A 33 1.04 25.00 -16.11
N PRO A 34 -0.07 24.97 -16.87
CA PRO A 34 -1.30 24.34 -16.41
C PRO A 34 -1.06 22.86 -16.10
N ARG A 35 -1.61 22.38 -14.99
CA ARG A 35 -1.49 20.97 -14.61
C ARG A 35 -2.48 20.12 -15.39
N VAL A 36 -2.19 18.82 -15.47
CA VAL A 36 -2.99 17.86 -16.25
C VAL A 36 -4.43 17.84 -15.76
N VAL A 37 -5.36 18.02 -16.69
CA VAL A 37 -6.79 17.79 -16.51
C VAL A 37 -7.20 16.69 -17.48
N LEU A 38 -7.84 15.64 -16.97
CA LEU A 38 -8.24 14.49 -17.76
C LEU A 38 -9.69 14.62 -18.22
N ASP A 39 -9.95 14.26 -19.48
CA ASP A 39 -11.31 14.07 -19.96
C ASP A 39 -12.03 12.96 -19.18
N TRP A 40 -13.34 13.11 -18.96
CA TRP A 40 -14.13 12.19 -18.14
C TRP A 40 -14.08 10.75 -18.66
N GLY A 41 -14.17 10.54 -19.98
CA GLY A 41 -14.14 9.20 -20.56
C GLY A 41 -12.82 8.48 -20.29
N THR A 42 -11.71 9.23 -20.36
CA THR A 42 -10.38 8.71 -20.09
C THR A 42 -10.15 8.54 -18.59
N TYR A 43 -10.66 9.45 -17.78
CA TYR A 43 -10.57 9.41 -16.33
C TYR A 43 -11.24 8.17 -15.76
N VAL A 44 -12.47 7.87 -16.20
CA VAL A 44 -13.20 6.66 -15.83
C VAL A 44 -12.52 5.40 -16.36
N ARG A 45 -12.12 5.37 -17.63
CA ARG A 45 -11.62 4.14 -18.25
C ARG A 45 -10.21 3.76 -17.79
N ARG A 46 -9.36 4.75 -17.49
CA ARG A 46 -7.94 4.51 -17.17
C ARG A 46 -7.61 4.69 -15.70
N VAL A 47 -8.16 5.71 -15.02
CA VAL A 47 -7.80 6.02 -13.62
C VAL A 47 -8.70 5.30 -12.62
N ALA A 48 -10.01 5.19 -12.91
CA ALA A 48 -10.94 4.54 -11.99
C ALA A 48 -10.54 3.10 -11.62
N PRO A 49 -10.15 2.22 -12.56
CA PRO A 49 -9.76 0.85 -12.20
C PRO A 49 -8.62 0.81 -11.18
N ALA A 50 -7.61 1.69 -11.33
CA ALA A 50 -6.51 1.77 -10.39
C ALA A 50 -6.97 2.24 -9.00
N GLY A 51 -7.83 3.26 -8.92
CA GLY A 51 -8.38 3.74 -7.65
C GLY A 51 -9.30 2.73 -6.96
N LEU A 52 -10.19 2.08 -7.72
CA LEU A 52 -11.10 1.05 -7.18
C LEU A 52 -10.31 -0.12 -6.60
N VAL A 53 -9.38 -0.69 -7.37
CA VAL A 53 -8.50 -1.79 -6.91
C VAL A 53 -7.69 -1.35 -5.69
N SER A 54 -7.19 -0.12 -5.69
CA SER A 54 -6.41 0.43 -4.57
C SER A 54 -7.20 0.53 -3.27
N SER A 55 -8.46 0.94 -3.35
CA SER A 55 -9.32 1.04 -2.17
C SER A 55 -9.74 -0.33 -1.64
N LEU A 56 -10.01 -1.30 -2.54
CA LEU A 56 -10.39 -2.65 -2.17
C LEU A 56 -9.21 -3.38 -1.54
N ASP A 57 -8.01 -3.18 -2.07
CA ASP A 57 -6.75 -3.63 -1.45
C ASP A 57 -6.67 -3.15 0.01
N ILE A 58 -6.72 -1.84 0.23
CA ILE A 58 -6.61 -1.27 1.59
C ILE A 58 -7.75 -1.72 2.50
N GLY A 59 -8.98 -1.76 1.98
CA GLY A 59 -10.17 -2.15 2.75
C GLY A 59 -10.09 -3.61 3.23
N LEU A 60 -9.79 -4.54 2.32
CA LEU A 60 -9.62 -5.95 2.67
C LEU A 60 -8.41 -6.19 3.57
N SER A 61 -7.32 -5.44 3.35
CA SER A 61 -6.15 -5.46 4.25
C SER A 61 -6.52 -5.04 5.67
N ASN A 62 -7.19 -3.90 5.82
CA ASN A 62 -7.62 -3.40 7.13
C ASN A 62 -8.58 -4.36 7.82
N TRP A 63 -9.50 -4.96 7.06
CA TRP A 63 -10.43 -5.94 7.61
C TRP A 63 -9.71 -7.22 8.06
N SER A 64 -8.70 -7.66 7.31
CA SER A 64 -7.92 -8.85 7.69
C SER A 64 -7.17 -8.67 9.01
N PHE A 65 -6.66 -7.47 9.32
CA PHE A 65 -6.00 -7.20 10.61
C PHE A 65 -6.88 -7.49 11.84
N GLU A 66 -8.20 -7.49 11.68
CA GLU A 66 -9.11 -7.81 12.77
C GLU A 66 -9.28 -9.31 13.02
N MET A 67 -8.90 -10.15 12.06
CA MET A 67 -9.12 -11.60 12.07
C MET A 67 -7.82 -12.38 12.21
N ILE A 68 -6.71 -11.84 11.69
CA ILE A 68 -5.40 -12.50 11.69
C ILE A 68 -4.36 -11.68 12.44
N THR A 69 -3.32 -12.39 12.93
CA THR A 69 -2.19 -11.74 13.59
C THR A 69 -1.41 -10.87 12.62
N ILE A 70 -0.74 -9.82 13.13
CA ILE A 70 0.13 -8.94 12.34
C ILE A 70 1.18 -9.76 11.57
N SER A 71 1.73 -10.80 12.21
CA SER A 71 2.70 -11.70 11.60
C SER A 71 2.12 -12.49 10.41
N LEU A 72 0.92 -13.06 10.55
CA LEU A 72 0.24 -13.76 9.45
C LEU A 72 -0.13 -12.77 8.33
N TYR A 73 -0.58 -11.57 8.67
CA TYR A 73 -0.85 -10.52 7.71
C TYR A 73 0.39 -10.18 6.90
N THR A 74 1.51 -9.87 7.55
CA THR A 74 2.76 -9.47 6.89
C THR A 74 3.26 -10.58 5.96
N MET A 75 3.22 -11.85 6.41
CA MET A 75 3.55 -12.99 5.55
C MET A 75 2.67 -13.07 4.31
N SER A 76 1.35 -13.11 4.51
CA SER A 76 0.43 -13.28 3.40
C SER A 76 0.45 -12.07 2.48
N LYS A 77 0.67 -10.87 3.01
CA LYS A 77 0.77 -9.64 2.24
C LYS A 77 2.01 -9.60 1.37
N SER A 78 3.12 -10.16 1.84
CA SER A 78 4.34 -10.25 1.03
C SER A 78 4.19 -11.06 -0.26
N THR A 79 3.18 -11.95 -0.35
CA THR A 79 2.83 -12.66 -1.59
C THR A 79 2.38 -11.73 -2.72
N ALA A 80 2.07 -10.46 -2.42
CA ALA A 80 1.83 -9.42 -3.41
C ALA A 80 2.95 -9.34 -4.47
N VAL A 81 4.21 -9.62 -4.11
CA VAL A 81 5.34 -9.64 -5.07
C VAL A 81 5.08 -10.62 -6.22
N ILE A 82 4.52 -11.80 -5.93
CA ILE A 82 4.19 -12.83 -6.93
C ILE A 82 3.09 -12.31 -7.86
N PHE A 83 2.06 -11.69 -7.30
CA PHE A 83 0.98 -11.10 -8.09
C PHE A 83 1.47 -9.91 -8.93
N ILE A 84 2.36 -9.07 -8.40
CA ILE A 84 3.00 -7.98 -9.15
C ILE A 84 3.75 -8.53 -10.35
N LEU A 85 4.57 -9.58 -10.15
CA LEU A 85 5.27 -10.23 -11.25
C LEU A 85 4.29 -10.77 -12.29
N MET A 86 3.25 -11.49 -11.85
CA MET A 86 2.23 -12.07 -12.74
C MET A 86 1.52 -11.00 -13.58
N PHE A 87 1.02 -9.93 -12.96
CA PHE A 87 0.36 -8.84 -13.67
C PHE A 87 1.35 -8.03 -14.52
N SER A 88 2.59 -7.84 -14.07
CA SER A 88 3.63 -7.17 -14.86
C SER A 88 3.96 -7.92 -16.14
N LEU A 89 4.01 -9.26 -16.09
CA LEU A 89 4.19 -10.10 -17.27
C LEU A 89 2.94 -10.07 -18.17
N PHE A 90 1.74 -10.17 -17.57
CA PHE A 90 0.47 -10.13 -18.28
C PHE A 90 0.28 -8.83 -19.08
N PHE A 91 0.55 -7.68 -18.45
CA PHE A 91 0.50 -6.36 -19.08
C PHE A 91 1.76 -6.03 -19.91
N LYS A 92 2.70 -6.99 -20.05
CA LYS A 92 3.95 -6.83 -20.80
C LYS A 92 4.78 -5.62 -20.34
N LEU A 93 4.79 -5.37 -19.04
CA LEU A 93 5.63 -4.37 -18.36
C LEU A 93 7.06 -4.88 -18.18
N GLU A 94 7.22 -6.17 -17.91
CA GLU A 94 8.50 -6.86 -17.68
C GLU A 94 8.67 -8.01 -18.69
N LYS A 95 9.93 -8.36 -18.99
CA LYS A 95 10.24 -9.52 -19.86
C LYS A 95 10.30 -10.79 -19.01
N PHE A 96 9.71 -11.89 -19.52
CA PHE A 96 9.76 -13.17 -18.83
C PHE A 96 11.18 -13.71 -18.75
N ARG A 97 11.67 -13.94 -17.53
CA ARG A 97 12.98 -14.50 -17.24
C ARG A 97 12.86 -15.49 -16.09
N TRP A 98 13.37 -16.70 -16.29
CA TRP A 98 13.36 -17.74 -15.25
C TRP A 98 14.13 -17.31 -13.99
N SER A 99 15.18 -16.50 -14.14
CA SER A 99 15.92 -15.91 -13.02
C SER A 99 15.03 -15.04 -12.13
N LEU A 100 14.14 -14.24 -12.73
CA LEU A 100 13.22 -13.35 -12.02
C LEU A 100 12.20 -14.15 -11.19
N VAL A 101 11.65 -15.21 -11.77
CA VAL A 101 10.71 -16.11 -11.09
C VAL A 101 11.39 -16.80 -9.91
N ALA A 102 12.62 -17.31 -10.11
CA ALA A 102 13.39 -17.95 -9.05
C ALA A 102 13.68 -17.00 -7.88
N VAL A 103 14.09 -15.76 -8.17
CA VAL A 103 14.34 -14.72 -7.16
C VAL A 103 13.08 -14.42 -6.35
N VAL A 104 11.92 -14.26 -7.00
CA VAL A 104 10.66 -13.99 -6.31
C VAL A 104 10.22 -15.17 -5.43
N LEU A 105 10.34 -16.41 -5.91
CA LEU A 105 10.05 -17.61 -5.12
C LEU A 105 10.99 -17.76 -3.92
N PHE A 106 12.26 -17.38 -4.09
CA PHE A 106 13.26 -17.41 -3.02
C PHE A 106 12.95 -16.39 -1.92
N ILE A 107 12.60 -15.15 -2.29
CA ILE A 107 12.14 -14.12 -1.34
C ILE A 107 10.90 -14.59 -0.57
N PHE A 108 9.91 -15.15 -1.27
CA PHE A 108 8.70 -15.71 -0.66
C PHE A 108 9.02 -16.82 0.36
N THR A 109 9.92 -17.74 0.01
CA THR A 109 10.34 -18.82 0.92
C THR A 109 11.00 -18.28 2.18
N GLY A 110 11.86 -17.24 2.05
CA GLY A 110 12.47 -16.58 3.20
C GLY A 110 11.46 -15.95 4.15
N LEU A 111 10.46 -15.25 3.62
CA LEU A 111 9.39 -14.62 4.42
C LEU A 111 8.48 -15.65 5.11
N PHE A 112 8.18 -16.76 4.42
CA PHE A 112 7.44 -17.88 5.00
C PHE A 112 8.18 -18.49 6.20
N LEU A 113 9.48 -18.74 6.04
CA LEU A 113 10.33 -19.26 7.13
C LEU A 113 10.47 -18.25 8.28
N PHE A 114 10.62 -16.96 7.96
CA PHE A 114 10.81 -15.90 8.96
C PHE A 114 9.71 -15.89 10.03
N THR A 115 8.52 -16.32 9.66
CA THR A 115 7.33 -16.15 10.49
C THR A 115 6.69 -17.51 10.81
N PHE A 116 7.41 -18.60 10.53
CA PHE A 116 7.00 -19.96 10.82
C PHE A 116 6.80 -20.14 12.34
N ARG A 117 5.66 -20.74 12.74
CA ARG A 117 5.18 -20.95 14.13
C ARG A 117 4.39 -19.84 14.84
N SER A 118 3.94 -18.77 14.17
CA SER A 118 3.25 -17.66 14.86
C SER A 118 1.71 -17.62 14.79
N THR A 119 0.98 -18.66 14.34
CA THR A 119 -0.38 -18.43 13.84
C THR A 119 -1.52 -19.17 14.57
N GLN A 120 -2.39 -18.38 15.20
CA GLN A 120 -3.83 -18.67 15.26
C GLN A 120 -4.36 -18.49 13.83
N PHE A 121 -4.74 -19.59 13.17
CA PHE A 121 -5.19 -19.57 11.79
C PHE A 121 -6.71 -19.41 11.72
N GLU A 122 -7.15 -18.29 11.16
CA GLU A 122 -8.55 -18.04 10.84
C GLU A 122 -8.67 -17.96 9.30
N LEU A 123 -9.50 -18.84 8.72
CA LEU A 123 -9.53 -19.07 7.28
C LEU A 123 -10.08 -17.85 6.52
N LEU A 124 -11.09 -17.17 7.08
CA LEU A 124 -11.70 -16.01 6.45
C LEU A 124 -10.67 -14.87 6.33
N GLY A 125 -10.01 -14.51 7.43
CA GLY A 125 -8.96 -13.49 7.46
C GLY A 125 -7.78 -13.82 6.56
N PHE A 126 -7.37 -15.09 6.48
CA PHE A 126 -6.38 -15.54 5.51
C PHE A 126 -6.83 -15.35 4.06
N SER A 127 -8.08 -15.69 3.73
CA SER A 127 -8.62 -15.49 2.37
C SER A 127 -8.73 -14.02 1.97
N LEU A 128 -9.09 -13.15 2.92
CA LEU A 128 -9.16 -11.70 2.72
C LEU A 128 -7.78 -11.12 2.42
N VAL A 129 -6.75 -11.47 3.19
CA VAL A 129 -5.40 -10.97 2.95
C VAL A 129 -4.82 -11.50 1.63
N MET A 130 -5.11 -12.75 1.24
CA MET A 130 -4.66 -13.28 -0.07
C MET A 130 -5.32 -12.53 -1.24
N THR A 131 -6.60 -12.21 -1.12
CA THR A 131 -7.30 -11.38 -2.10
C THR A 131 -6.74 -9.96 -2.13
N ALA A 132 -6.48 -9.37 -0.97
CA ALA A 132 -5.83 -8.07 -0.84
C ALA A 132 -4.42 -8.07 -1.47
N SER A 133 -3.64 -9.15 -1.34
CA SER A 133 -2.32 -9.29 -1.98
C SER A 133 -2.43 -9.29 -3.50
N ALA A 134 -3.42 -9.99 -4.06
CA ALA A 134 -3.67 -9.98 -5.49
C ALA A 134 -4.08 -8.58 -5.99
N LEU A 135 -4.98 -7.91 -5.27
CA LEU A 135 -5.36 -6.53 -5.58
C LEU A 135 -4.19 -5.55 -5.43
N SER A 136 -3.31 -5.74 -4.45
CA SER A 136 -2.10 -4.92 -4.32
C SER A 136 -1.19 -5.06 -5.53
N GLY A 137 -1.05 -6.29 -6.05
CA GLY A 137 -0.28 -6.51 -7.28
C GLY A 137 -0.90 -5.85 -8.51
N LEU A 138 -2.23 -5.90 -8.62
CA LEU A 138 -2.94 -5.19 -9.68
C LEU A 138 -2.86 -3.66 -9.52
N ARG A 139 -2.98 -3.13 -8.29
CA ARG A 139 -2.82 -1.71 -7.96
C ARG A 139 -1.50 -1.18 -8.46
N TRP A 140 -0.38 -1.81 -8.08
CA TRP A 140 0.95 -1.29 -8.40
C TRP A 140 1.28 -1.42 -9.89
N THR A 141 0.78 -2.45 -10.56
CA THR A 141 0.96 -2.60 -12.01
C THR A 141 0.11 -1.61 -12.81
N LEU A 142 -1.14 -1.36 -12.42
CA LEU A 142 -1.96 -0.29 -13.01
C LEU A 142 -1.36 1.09 -12.74
N ALA A 143 -0.85 1.33 -11.53
CA ALA A 143 -0.14 2.55 -11.20
C ALA A 143 1.09 2.75 -12.10
N GLN A 144 1.86 1.68 -12.33
CA GLN A 144 3.02 1.74 -13.23
C GLN A 144 2.58 2.10 -14.67
N ILE A 145 1.50 1.50 -15.16
CA ILE A 145 0.96 1.81 -16.51
C ILE A 145 0.57 3.29 -16.60
N LEU A 146 -0.17 3.81 -15.61
CA LEU A 146 -0.64 5.19 -15.59
C LEU A 146 0.51 6.20 -15.50
N LEU A 147 1.53 5.89 -14.69
CA LEU A 147 2.64 6.79 -14.38
C LEU A 147 3.74 6.78 -15.45
N GLN A 148 4.02 5.62 -16.07
CA GLN A 148 5.13 5.45 -17.02
C GLN A 148 4.70 5.32 -18.48
N ARG A 149 3.57 4.64 -18.75
CA ARG A 149 3.12 4.34 -20.13
C ARG A 149 1.93 5.18 -20.59
N GLY A 150 1.36 5.99 -19.70
CA GLY A 150 0.21 6.82 -20.02
C GLY A 150 0.63 8.07 -20.79
N GLU A 151 0.10 8.25 -22.00
CA GLU A 151 0.03 9.56 -22.69
C GLU A 151 -0.80 10.61 -21.91
N LEU A 152 -1.28 10.25 -20.71
CA LEU A 152 -2.13 11.04 -19.84
C LEU A 152 -1.39 12.20 -19.16
N GLY A 153 -0.06 12.30 -19.32
CA GLY A 153 0.74 13.33 -18.67
C GLY A 153 0.85 13.19 -17.14
N LEU A 154 0.35 12.08 -16.56
CA LEU A 154 0.38 11.81 -15.12
C LEU A 154 1.77 11.48 -14.57
N HIS A 155 2.85 11.78 -15.28
CA HIS A 155 4.23 11.46 -14.91
C HIS A 155 4.66 12.02 -13.55
N ASN A 156 4.02 13.09 -13.09
CA ASN A 156 4.26 13.64 -11.77
C ASN A 156 3.49 12.84 -10.69
N PRO A 157 4.17 12.27 -9.68
CA PRO A 157 3.54 11.55 -8.57
C PRO A 157 2.40 12.31 -7.88
N VAL A 158 2.51 13.63 -7.74
CA VAL A 158 1.46 14.44 -7.10
C VAL A 158 0.20 14.51 -7.96
N ASP A 159 0.37 14.62 -9.28
CA ASP A 159 -0.75 14.59 -10.23
C ASP A 159 -1.43 13.22 -10.19
N MET A 160 -0.66 12.13 -10.16
CA MET A 160 -1.18 10.76 -10.00
C MET A 160 -2.00 10.59 -8.72
N MET A 161 -1.46 11.02 -7.57
CA MET A 161 -2.15 10.95 -6.28
C MET A 161 -3.49 11.68 -6.32
N PHE A 162 -3.50 12.93 -6.78
CA PHE A 162 -4.72 13.73 -6.84
C PHE A 162 -5.83 13.07 -7.67
N HIS A 163 -5.47 12.49 -8.82
CA HIS A 163 -6.44 11.89 -9.72
C HIS A 163 -6.95 10.54 -9.23
N ILE A 164 -6.17 9.78 -8.47
CA ILE A 164 -6.58 8.48 -7.92
C ILE A 164 -7.47 8.62 -6.68
N GLN A 165 -7.21 9.60 -5.79
CA GLN A 165 -7.92 9.65 -4.51
C GLN A 165 -9.45 9.74 -4.60
N PRO A 166 -10.07 10.49 -5.53
CA PRO A 166 -11.53 10.52 -5.69
C PRO A 166 -12.13 9.14 -5.93
N TRP A 167 -11.48 8.33 -6.78
CA TRP A 167 -11.91 6.98 -7.08
C TRP A 167 -11.75 6.05 -5.88
N MET A 168 -10.67 6.21 -5.12
CA MET A 168 -10.47 5.44 -3.89
C MET A 168 -11.52 5.79 -2.81
N MET A 169 -11.85 7.07 -2.65
CA MET A 169 -12.89 7.52 -1.73
C MET A 169 -14.25 6.99 -2.14
N LEU A 170 -14.60 7.06 -3.43
CA LEU A 170 -15.89 6.62 -3.93
C LEU A 170 -16.18 5.14 -3.63
N SER A 171 -15.18 4.28 -3.76
CA SER A 171 -15.32 2.85 -3.49
C SER A 171 -15.13 2.45 -2.03
N LEU A 172 -14.29 3.16 -1.28
CA LEU A 172 -14.11 2.87 0.15
C LEU A 172 -15.29 3.37 1.00
N PHE A 173 -15.99 4.41 0.54
CA PHE A 173 -17.04 5.07 1.32
C PHE A 173 -18.22 4.15 1.64
N PRO A 174 -18.79 3.38 0.69
CA PRO A 174 -19.84 2.40 1.01
C PRO A 174 -19.38 1.37 2.04
N LEU A 175 -18.13 0.89 1.95
CA LEU A 175 -17.59 -0.09 2.88
C LEU A 175 -17.44 0.50 4.29
N SER A 176 -16.85 1.69 4.41
CA SER A 176 -16.72 2.39 5.69
C SER A 176 -18.07 2.72 6.32
N ALA A 177 -19.03 3.19 5.53
CA ALA A 177 -20.37 3.54 6.02
C ALA A 177 -21.15 2.30 6.51
N LEU A 178 -21.10 1.18 5.77
CA LEU A 178 -21.84 -0.03 6.12
C LEU A 178 -21.26 -0.78 7.32
N PHE A 179 -19.92 -0.86 7.43
CA PHE A 179 -19.28 -1.66 8.48
C PHE A 179 -18.97 -0.87 9.75
N GLU A 180 -18.64 0.42 9.63
CA GLU A 180 -18.15 1.23 10.75
C GLU A 180 -19.04 2.44 11.07
N GLY A 181 -20.05 2.76 10.25
CA GLY A 181 -20.88 3.96 10.41
C GLY A 181 -21.57 4.08 11.77
N ASP A 182 -22.12 2.98 12.27
CA ASP A 182 -22.77 2.94 13.59
C ASP A 182 -21.77 3.16 14.74
N VAL A 183 -20.57 2.55 14.63
CA VAL A 183 -19.51 2.69 15.64
C VAL A 183 -18.95 4.11 15.64
N VAL A 184 -18.75 4.70 14.47
CA VAL A 184 -18.24 6.07 14.32
C VAL A 184 -19.23 7.10 14.86
N SER A 185 -20.52 6.95 14.57
CA SER A 185 -21.56 7.89 15.03
C SER A 185 -21.81 7.84 16.53
N THR A 186 -21.58 6.69 17.17
CA THR A 186 -21.80 6.49 18.60
C THR A 186 -20.57 6.73 19.47
N THR A 187 -19.37 6.84 18.87
CA THR A 187 -18.10 6.95 19.61
C THR A 187 -17.85 8.36 20.17
N GLU A 188 -17.49 8.44 21.45
CA GLU A 188 -17.18 9.70 22.16
C GLU A 188 -15.85 10.34 21.74
N LYS A 189 -15.00 9.65 20.99
CA LYS A 189 -13.75 10.20 20.45
C LYS A 189 -13.95 11.05 19.19
N TYR A 190 -15.11 10.93 18.54
CA TYR A 190 -15.39 11.58 17.26
C TYR A 190 -16.68 12.39 17.33
N PHE A 191 -17.83 11.79 17.06
CA PHE A 191 -19.10 12.51 16.94
C PHE A 191 -19.77 12.82 18.27
N ARG A 192 -19.49 12.05 19.33
CA ARG A 192 -20.11 12.21 20.66
C ARG A 192 -19.13 12.75 21.70
N PHE A 193 -18.27 13.68 21.31
CA PHE A 193 -17.21 14.17 22.19
C PHE A 193 -17.75 14.98 23.37
N SER A 194 -17.34 14.58 24.57
CA SER A 194 -17.66 15.28 25.82
C SER A 194 -16.64 16.38 26.13
N GLU A 195 -15.40 16.24 25.63
CA GLU A 195 -14.31 17.18 25.86
C GLU A 195 -13.62 17.58 24.55
N TRP A 196 -13.37 18.88 24.37
CA TRP A 196 -12.68 19.43 23.19
C TRP A 196 -11.23 18.95 23.07
N SER A 197 -10.56 18.67 24.20
CA SER A 197 -9.19 18.16 24.26
C SER A 197 -9.04 16.81 23.54
N VAL A 198 -10.00 15.90 23.75
CA VAL A 198 -10.03 14.56 23.15
C VAL A 198 -10.25 14.63 21.65
N LEU A 199 -11.17 15.51 21.21
CA LEU A 199 -11.43 15.73 19.80
C LEU A 199 -10.18 16.29 19.09
N LEU A 200 -9.55 17.31 19.66
CA LEU A 200 -8.38 17.97 19.06
C LEU A 200 -7.18 17.02 18.95
N SER A 201 -6.94 16.21 19.99
CA SER A 201 -5.89 15.18 19.99
C SER A 201 -6.15 14.09 18.95
N SER A 202 -7.41 13.65 18.82
CA SER A 202 -7.81 12.64 17.83
C SER A 202 -7.65 13.15 16.39
N ILE A 203 -8.12 14.38 16.11
CA ILE A 203 -7.93 15.04 14.82
C ILE A 203 -6.44 15.22 14.53
N GLY A 204 -5.66 15.70 15.50
CA GLY A 204 -4.21 15.88 15.34
C GLY A 204 -3.49 14.59 14.98
N THR A 205 -3.85 13.48 15.62
CA THR A 205 -3.27 12.15 15.33
C THR A 205 -3.64 11.67 13.93
N ILE A 206 -4.89 11.85 13.50
CA ILE A 206 -5.35 11.49 12.15
C ILE A 206 -4.66 12.36 11.09
N LEU A 207 -4.52 13.66 11.33
CA LEU A 207 -3.83 14.56 10.39
C LEU A 207 -2.34 14.22 10.29
N LEU A 208 -1.69 13.93 11.41
CA LEU A 208 -0.28 13.48 11.42
C LEU A 208 -0.12 12.15 10.66
N GLY A 209 -1.00 11.18 10.91
CA GLY A 209 -1.03 9.92 10.17
C GLY A 209 -1.29 10.12 8.68
N GLY A 210 -2.21 11.01 8.32
CA GLY A 210 -2.50 11.41 6.94
C GLY A 210 -1.30 12.06 6.25
N PHE A 211 -0.57 12.92 6.95
CA PHE A 211 0.64 13.56 6.46
C PHE A 211 1.79 12.55 6.22
N LEU A 212 2.07 11.69 7.20
CA LEU A 212 3.05 10.62 7.04
C LEU A 212 2.65 9.66 5.91
N GLY A 213 1.37 9.32 5.82
CA GLY A 213 0.82 8.49 4.75
C GLY A 213 0.90 9.15 3.38
N PHE A 214 0.80 10.48 3.28
CA PHE A 214 1.00 11.24 2.05
C PHE A 214 2.48 11.21 1.63
N MET A 215 3.41 11.45 2.56
CA MET A 215 4.86 11.40 2.29
C MET A 215 5.31 10.00 1.83
N LEU A 216 4.78 8.95 2.48
CA LEU A 216 5.06 7.57 2.09
C LEU A 216 4.54 7.27 0.68
N GLU A 217 3.27 7.57 0.40
CA GLU A 217 2.68 7.29 -0.91
C GLU A 217 3.34 8.13 -2.03
N PHE A 218 3.71 9.38 -1.75
CA PHE A 218 4.50 10.19 -2.67
C PHE A 218 5.86 9.54 -2.97
N SER A 219 6.58 9.07 -1.94
CA SER A 219 7.87 8.41 -2.11
C SER A 219 7.75 7.10 -2.89
N GLU A 220 6.67 6.35 -2.66
CA GLU A 220 6.36 5.12 -3.39
C GLU A 220 6.07 5.37 -4.86
N TYR A 221 5.24 6.37 -5.18
CA TYR A 221 5.02 6.77 -6.57
C TYR A 221 6.27 7.36 -7.22
N LEU A 222 7.11 8.09 -6.48
CA LEU A 222 8.38 8.59 -7.00
C LEU A 222 9.35 7.44 -7.33
N LEU A 223 9.45 6.45 -6.44
CA LEU A 223 10.24 5.24 -6.69
C LEU A 223 9.68 4.49 -7.90
N LEU A 224 8.36 4.34 -7.98
CA LEU A 224 7.69 3.69 -9.11
C LEU A 224 7.95 4.44 -10.42
N PHE A 225 7.94 5.77 -10.42
CA PHE A 225 8.20 6.60 -11.59
C PHE A 225 9.59 6.29 -12.17
N HIS A 226 10.60 6.24 -11.31
CA HIS A 226 11.99 6.00 -11.72
C HIS A 226 12.37 4.53 -11.92
N THR A 227 11.55 3.58 -11.46
CA THR A 227 11.90 2.15 -11.47
C THR A 227 10.81 1.28 -12.08
N SER A 228 10.37 0.19 -11.42
CA SER A 228 9.24 -0.63 -11.84
C SER A 228 8.46 -1.09 -10.60
N SER A 229 7.22 -1.53 -10.79
CA SER A 229 6.38 -2.03 -9.70
C SER A 229 7.03 -3.20 -8.96
N LEU A 230 7.80 -4.02 -9.69
CA LEU A 230 8.55 -5.12 -9.10
C LEU A 230 9.70 -4.64 -8.20
N THR A 231 10.48 -3.65 -8.66
CA THR A 231 11.55 -3.07 -7.82
C THR A 231 10.99 -2.36 -6.60
N MET A 232 9.87 -1.65 -6.76
CA MET A 232 9.16 -1.06 -5.63
C MET A 232 8.75 -2.13 -4.61
N SER A 233 8.18 -3.24 -5.07
CA SER A 233 7.76 -4.34 -4.19
C SER A 233 8.93 -4.94 -3.42
N ILE A 234 10.07 -5.14 -4.08
CA ILE A 234 11.28 -5.69 -3.45
C ILE A 234 11.90 -4.70 -2.45
N SER A 235 11.89 -3.41 -2.75
CA SER A 235 12.23 -2.36 -1.78
C SER A 235 11.26 -2.35 -0.59
N GLY A 236 9.98 -2.63 -0.83
CA GLY A 236 8.97 -2.83 0.21
C GLY A 236 9.30 -4.00 1.14
N VAL A 237 9.68 -5.16 0.58
CA VAL A 237 10.11 -6.33 1.38
C VAL A 237 11.37 -6.02 2.18
N PHE A 238 12.32 -5.27 1.61
CA PHE A 238 13.50 -4.80 2.35
C PHE A 238 13.11 -3.90 3.53
N LYS A 239 12.24 -2.91 3.28
CA LYS A 239 11.69 -2.01 4.31
C LYS A 239 11.02 -2.81 5.43
N GLU A 240 10.18 -3.79 5.10
CA GLU A 240 9.52 -4.66 6.06
C GLU A 240 10.53 -5.48 6.87
N SER A 241 11.56 -6.03 6.22
CA SER A 241 12.64 -6.76 6.89
C SER A 241 13.38 -5.89 7.91
N CYS A 242 13.66 -4.62 7.58
CA CYS A 242 14.27 -3.67 8.51
C CYS A 242 13.37 -3.35 9.70
N ILE A 243 12.06 -3.17 9.48
CA ILE A 243 11.10 -2.91 10.56
C ILE A 243 11.06 -4.09 11.52
N LEU A 244 11.00 -5.32 11.01
CA LEU A 244 10.99 -6.55 11.81
C LEU A 244 12.30 -6.71 12.61
N ALA A 245 13.44 -6.43 12.00
CA ALA A 245 14.73 -6.45 12.69
C ALA A 245 14.82 -5.38 13.80
N LEU A 246 14.32 -4.17 13.55
CA LEU A 246 14.25 -3.11 14.56
C LEU A 246 13.31 -3.47 15.71
N ALA A 247 12.15 -4.06 15.41
CA ALA A 247 11.21 -4.53 16.43
C ALA A 247 11.87 -5.56 17.36
N TYR A 248 12.62 -6.51 16.80
CA TYR A 248 13.42 -7.45 17.57
C TYR A 248 14.45 -6.76 18.48
N LEU A 249 15.23 -5.82 17.95
CA LEU A 249 16.30 -5.14 18.68
C LEU A 249 15.78 -4.24 19.81
N VAL A 250 14.64 -3.58 19.59
CA VAL A 250 14.08 -2.59 20.52
C VAL A 250 13.13 -3.23 21.53
N ASN A 251 12.26 -4.13 21.09
CA ASN A 251 11.22 -4.74 21.95
C ASN A 251 11.66 -6.07 22.57
N HIS A 252 12.85 -6.57 22.21
CA HIS A 252 13.35 -7.88 22.63
C HIS A 252 12.40 -9.04 22.32
N ASP A 253 11.68 -8.95 21.20
CA ASP A 253 10.77 -10.03 20.76
C ASP A 253 11.55 -11.34 20.60
N PRO A 254 11.02 -12.50 21.03
CA PRO A 254 11.75 -13.76 20.94
C PRO A 254 11.90 -14.21 19.48
N MET A 255 13.10 -14.08 18.93
CA MET A 255 13.44 -14.59 17.59
C MET A 255 14.02 -16.01 17.70
N ASN A 256 13.28 -16.98 17.19
CA ASN A 256 13.76 -18.37 17.12
C ASN A 256 14.71 -18.56 15.91
N ALA A 257 15.50 -19.63 15.91
CA ALA A 257 16.50 -19.90 14.86
C ALA A 257 15.88 -19.95 13.44
N VAL A 258 14.66 -20.46 13.31
CA VAL A 258 13.93 -20.52 12.03
C VAL A 258 13.63 -19.12 11.50
N ASN A 259 13.23 -18.20 12.38
CA ASN A 259 12.94 -16.82 12.01
C ASN A 259 14.22 -16.13 11.53
N ALA A 260 15.33 -16.30 12.26
CA ALA A 260 16.63 -15.74 11.87
C ALA A 260 17.09 -16.25 10.48
N ILE A 261 16.93 -17.55 10.20
CA ILE A 261 17.24 -18.13 8.88
C ILE A 261 16.34 -17.52 7.81
N GLY A 262 15.04 -17.39 8.05
CA GLY A 262 14.11 -16.78 7.10
C GLY A 262 14.48 -15.34 6.73
N LEU A 263 14.91 -14.54 7.72
CA LEU A 263 15.38 -13.16 7.49
C LEU A 263 16.60 -13.15 6.55
N LEU A 264 17.58 -14.01 6.82
CA LEU A 264 18.79 -14.12 6.00
C LEU A 264 18.47 -14.52 4.56
N VAL A 265 17.59 -15.51 4.37
CA VAL A 265 17.15 -15.97 3.04
C VAL A 265 16.45 -14.83 2.28
N CYS A 266 15.57 -14.08 2.95
CA CYS A 266 14.89 -12.93 2.36
C CYS A 266 15.88 -11.85 1.90
N LEU A 267 16.84 -11.47 2.77
CA LEU A 267 17.88 -10.50 2.44
C LEU A 267 18.76 -10.96 1.27
N MET A 268 19.14 -12.24 1.23
CA MET A 268 19.90 -12.79 0.10
C MET A 268 19.11 -12.72 -1.21
N GLY A 269 17.81 -13.06 -1.19
CA GLY A 269 16.94 -12.95 -2.37
C GLY A 269 16.86 -11.52 -2.93
N ILE A 270 16.75 -10.53 -2.04
CA ILE A 270 16.76 -9.11 -2.40
C ILE A 270 18.11 -8.72 -3.03
N VAL A 271 19.23 -9.13 -2.43
CA VAL A 271 20.57 -8.85 -2.98
C VAL A 271 20.74 -9.46 -4.37
N ILE A 272 20.33 -10.72 -4.56
CA ILE A 272 20.38 -11.39 -5.86
C ILE A 272 19.53 -10.63 -6.89
N HIS A 273 18.33 -10.16 -6.51
CA HIS A 273 17.50 -9.36 -7.41
C HIS A 273 18.21 -8.08 -7.85
N VAL A 274 18.73 -7.32 -6.89
CA VAL A 274 19.38 -6.02 -7.14
C VAL A 274 20.59 -6.21 -8.03
N VAL A 275 21.43 -7.22 -7.76
CA VAL A 275 22.60 -7.55 -8.58
C VAL A 275 22.17 -7.99 -9.98
N ALA A 276 21.19 -8.89 -10.10
CA ALA A 276 20.70 -9.34 -11.40
C ALA A 276 20.18 -8.17 -12.25
N LYS A 277 19.42 -7.25 -11.64
CA LYS A 277 18.89 -6.06 -12.31
C LYS A 277 19.97 -5.03 -12.66
N ALA A 278 21.06 -4.95 -11.90
CA ALA A 278 22.17 -4.03 -12.17
C ALA A 278 23.11 -4.52 -13.30
N VAL A 279 23.14 -5.83 -13.54
CA VAL A 279 23.97 -6.46 -14.58
C VAL A 279 23.23 -6.53 -15.93
N ASP A 280 21.92 -6.34 -15.94
CA ASP A 280 21.03 -6.33 -17.11
C ASP A 280 20.85 -4.94 -17.73
#